data_AF-A0A820MR72-F1
#
_entry.id   AF-A0A820MR72-F1
#
_cell.length_a   1.000
_cell.length_b   1.000
_cell.length_c   1.000
_cell.angle_alpha   90.00
_cell.angle_beta   90.00
_cell.angle_gamma   90.00
#
_symmetry.space_group_name_H-M   'P 1'
#
loop_
_entity.id
_entity.type
_entity.pdbx_description
1 polymer ?
#
loop_
_entity_poly.entity_id
_entity_poly.type
_entity_poly.pdbx_seq_one_letter_code
_entity_poly.pdbx_strand_id
1 'polypeptide(L)'
;CNEATKCRICLDKFEENVSHQCNRIAKCAQCNEDHWSLDNKCQIIHQHKQDLKHAVEQAVTSGKLQRFHPQDIKKPFVNTGEDFPVLVHSTQAQIPTAWNNQKKENSELLNGLQKINGSMNGLRIDIEVLGKQLIEEDSKILNQDKLIHQQQQNIVLVINQFQTIIKSLTEAMHELDNKTKKR
;
A
#
# COMPACT_ATOMS: atom_id res chain seq x y z
N CYS A 1 12.89 38.14 -17.57
CA CYS A 1 11.73 37.56 -16.85
C CYS A 1 11.92 37.79 -15.36
N ASN A 2 11.07 38.59 -14.72
CA ASN A 2 11.08 38.75 -13.25
C ASN A 2 10.18 37.68 -12.65
N GLU A 3 10.74 36.52 -12.31
CA GLU A 3 10.01 35.52 -11.55
C GLU A 3 9.87 36.00 -10.10
N ALA A 4 8.64 36.30 -9.67
CA ALA A 4 8.35 36.66 -8.29
C ALA A 4 8.80 35.52 -7.35
N THR A 5 9.55 35.87 -6.32
CA THR A 5 10.03 34.95 -5.29
C THR A 5 8.82 34.30 -4.60
N LYS A 6 8.84 32.96 -4.43
CA LYS A 6 7.75 32.19 -3.79
C LYS A 6 8.29 31.41 -2.60
N CYS A 7 7.42 31.16 -1.61
CA CYS A 7 7.72 30.27 -0.50
C CYS A 7 7.93 28.83 -1.01
N ARG A 8 9.04 28.20 -0.64
CA ARG A 8 9.36 26.82 -1.09
C ARG A 8 8.46 25.74 -0.50
N ILE A 9 7.69 26.07 0.55
CA ILE A 9 6.85 25.12 1.28
C ILE A 9 5.39 25.21 0.80
N CYS A 10 4.79 26.41 0.80
CA CYS A 10 3.40 26.59 0.38
C CYS A 10 3.23 27.07 -1.07
N LEU A 11 4.32 27.44 -1.76
CA LEU A 11 4.33 27.97 -3.13
C LEU A 11 3.63 29.33 -3.31
N ASP A 12 3.23 29.98 -2.21
CA ASP A 12 2.65 31.32 -2.23
C ASP A 12 3.71 32.36 -2.60
N LYS A 13 3.30 33.39 -3.33
CA LYS A 13 4.17 34.52 -3.67
C LYS A 13 4.46 35.34 -2.42
N PHE A 14 5.69 35.81 -2.25
CA PHE A 14 5.96 36.82 -1.23
C PHE A 14 5.31 38.14 -1.66
N GLU A 15 4.49 38.72 -0.80
CA GLU A 15 3.97 40.08 -0.97
C GLU A 15 5.03 41.09 -0.51
N GLU A 16 5.17 42.19 -1.23
CA GLU A 16 6.08 43.26 -0.83
C GLU A 16 5.61 43.86 0.51
N ASN A 17 6.53 43.93 1.47
CA ASN A 17 6.33 44.48 2.83
C ASN A 17 5.46 43.65 3.80
N VAL A 18 5.12 42.40 3.48
CA VAL A 18 4.47 41.48 4.41
C VAL A 18 5.41 40.32 4.75
N SER A 19 5.66 40.11 6.05
CA SER A 19 6.39 38.93 6.50
C SER A 19 5.54 37.69 6.25
N HIS A 20 5.93 36.87 5.27
CA HIS A 20 5.26 35.61 4.99
C HIS A 20 5.45 34.63 6.15
N GLN A 21 4.35 34.26 6.82
CA GLN A 21 4.32 33.16 7.78
C GLN A 21 3.76 31.91 7.10
N CYS A 22 4.63 30.92 6.88
CA CYS A 22 4.21 29.64 6.33
C CYS A 22 3.74 28.72 7.46
N ASN A 23 2.43 28.47 7.53
CA ASN A 23 1.84 27.55 8.51
C ASN A 23 1.85 26.09 8.03
N ARG A 24 2.45 25.81 6.86
CA ARG A 24 2.54 24.44 6.32
C ARG A 24 3.80 23.76 6.83
N ILE A 25 3.65 22.51 7.23
CA ILE A 25 4.79 21.65 7.56
C ILE A 25 5.50 21.28 6.25
N ALA A 26 6.83 21.44 6.22
CA ALA A 26 7.62 21.00 5.09
C ALA A 26 7.54 19.48 4.94
N LYS A 27 7.08 19.04 3.76
CA LYS A 27 6.96 17.63 3.42
C LYS A 27 8.06 17.22 2.47
N CYS A 28 8.45 15.95 2.55
CA CYS A 28 9.40 15.38 1.61
C CYS A 28 8.82 15.37 0.20
N ALA A 29 9.53 15.93 -0.77
CA ALA A 29 9.12 15.92 -2.17
C ALA A 29 8.99 14.50 -2.78
N GLN A 30 9.62 13.50 -2.17
CA GLN A 30 9.69 12.13 -2.67
C GLN A 30 8.63 11.21 -2.05
N CYS A 31 8.42 11.29 -0.73
CA CYS A 31 7.46 10.43 -0.01
C CYS A 31 6.26 11.18 0.59
N ASN A 32 6.22 12.51 0.52
CA ASN A 32 5.16 13.36 1.06
C ASN A 32 4.92 13.26 2.58
N GLU A 33 5.88 12.68 3.31
CA GLU A 33 5.90 12.58 4.77
C GLU A 33 6.46 13.84 5.43
N ASP A 34 6.20 13.99 6.73
CA ASP A 34 6.58 15.15 7.54
C ASP A 34 8.07 15.12 7.95
N HIS A 35 8.95 15.10 6.95
CA HIS A 35 10.39 15.30 7.11
C HIS A 35 11.01 15.99 5.87
N TRP A 36 12.24 16.46 6.00
CA TRP A 36 12.94 17.11 4.89
C TRP A 36 13.36 16.09 3.83
N SER A 37 13.38 16.49 2.54
CA SER A 37 13.81 15.63 1.42
C SER A 37 15.25 15.14 1.52
N LEU A 38 16.09 15.79 2.31
CA LEU A 38 17.48 15.38 2.53
C LEU A 38 17.69 14.72 3.90
N ASP A 39 16.61 14.51 4.66
CA ASP A 39 16.68 13.84 5.96
C ASP A 39 17.00 12.36 5.79
N ASN A 40 17.85 11.84 6.67
CA ASN A 40 18.20 10.41 6.72
C ASN A 40 17.01 9.54 7.16
N LYS A 41 15.93 10.14 7.67
CA LYS A 41 14.67 9.46 8.00
C LYS A 41 13.85 9.07 6.77
N CYS A 42 14.14 9.65 5.60
CA CYS A 42 13.41 9.30 4.38
C CYS A 42 13.84 7.92 3.85
N GLN A 43 12.97 6.92 3.99
CA GLN A 43 13.24 5.57 3.49
C GLN A 43 13.46 5.56 1.96
N ILE A 44 12.72 6.38 1.20
CA ILE A 44 12.89 6.46 -0.27
C ILE A 44 14.28 6.97 -0.65
N ILE A 45 14.75 8.04 0.00
CA ILE A 45 16.09 8.60 -0.27
C ILE A 45 17.19 7.63 0.19
N HIS A 46 16.98 6.96 1.31
CA HIS A 46 17.90 5.92 1.79
C HIS A 46 18.02 4.79 0.76
N GLN A 47 16.89 4.28 0.26
CA GLN A 47 16.88 3.25 -0.77
C GLN A 47 17.57 3.74 -2.05
N HIS A 48 17.26 4.94 -2.51
CA HIS A 48 17.87 5.50 -3.72
C HIS A 48 19.40 5.65 -3.59
N LYS A 49 19.90 6.06 -2.41
CA LYS A 49 21.34 6.10 -2.14
C LYS A 49 21.98 4.72 -2.20
N GLN A 50 21.31 3.69 -1.68
CA GLN A 50 21.79 2.31 -1.72
C GLN A 50 21.81 1.77 -3.15
N ASP A 51 20.72 1.98 -3.91
CA ASP A 51 20.61 1.56 -5.31
C ASP A 51 21.68 2.23 -6.17
N LEU A 52 21.91 3.54 -5.97
CA LEU A 52 22.97 4.27 -6.66
C LEU A 52 24.35 3.72 -6.32
N LYS A 53 24.62 3.46 -5.04
CA LYS A 53 25.90 2.87 -4.61
C LYS A 53 26.13 1.52 -5.29
N HIS A 54 25.12 0.66 -5.30
CA HIS A 54 25.19 -0.65 -5.94
C HIS A 54 25.38 -0.53 -7.46
N ALA A 55 24.66 0.37 -8.13
CA ALA A 55 24.82 0.62 -9.56
C ALA A 55 26.22 1.12 -9.91
N VAL A 56 26.79 2.01 -9.09
CA VAL A 56 28.16 2.49 -9.25
C VAL A 56 29.17 1.35 -9.05
N GLU A 57 29.00 0.54 -8.00
CA GLU A 57 29.86 -0.61 -7.76
C GLU A 57 29.82 -1.58 -8.94
N GLN A 58 28.63 -1.96 -9.43
CA GLN A 58 28.47 -2.81 -10.61
C GLN A 58 29.10 -2.20 -11.87
N ALA A 59 28.97 -0.90 -12.08
CA ALA A 59 29.57 -0.21 -13.22
C ALA A 59 31.12 -0.25 -13.14
N VAL A 60 31.69 -0.20 -11.94
CA VAL A 60 33.12 -0.35 -11.71
C VAL A 60 33.56 -1.79 -11.96
N THR A 61 32.87 -2.79 -11.41
CA THR A 61 33.23 -4.21 -11.61
C THR A 61 33.08 -4.66 -13.07
N SER A 62 32.09 -4.13 -13.78
CA SER A 62 31.86 -4.41 -15.20
C SER A 62 32.80 -3.64 -16.14
N GLY A 63 33.67 -2.77 -15.61
CA GLY A 63 34.61 -1.96 -16.39
C GLY A 63 33.96 -0.81 -17.18
N LYS A 64 32.65 -0.58 -17.04
CA LYS A 64 31.96 0.58 -17.62
C LYS A 64 32.39 1.90 -16.98
N LEU A 65 32.83 1.84 -15.73
CA LEU A 65 33.35 2.97 -14.95
C LEU A 65 34.77 2.62 -14.50
N GLN A 66 35.78 3.26 -15.11
CA GLN A 66 37.15 3.12 -14.65
C GLN A 66 37.39 4.02 -13.43
N ARG A 67 37.80 3.43 -12.31
CA ARG A 67 38.35 4.20 -11.20
C ARG A 67 39.79 4.57 -11.55
N PHE A 68 40.05 5.85 -11.76
CA PHE A 68 41.43 6.33 -11.85
C PHE A 68 42.11 6.08 -10.50
N HIS A 69 43.32 5.51 -10.54
CA HIS A 69 44.11 5.40 -9.32
C HIS A 69 44.46 6.82 -8.86
N PRO A 70 44.46 7.12 -7.55
CA PRO A 70 44.83 8.45 -7.04
C PRO A 70 46.20 8.92 -7.52
N GLN A 71 47.09 7.99 -7.87
CA GLN A 71 48.44 8.26 -8.39
C GLN A 71 48.49 8.59 -9.89
N ASP A 72 47.39 8.34 -10.63
CA ASP A 72 47.24 8.68 -12.05
C ASP A 72 46.64 10.09 -12.25
N ILE A 73 46.19 10.74 -11.17
CA ILE A 73 45.79 12.16 -11.14
C ILE A 73 47.07 13.01 -11.13
N LYS A 74 47.89 12.89 -12.18
CA LYS A 74 49.25 13.45 -12.23
C LYS A 74 49.35 14.91 -12.66
N LYS A 75 48.24 15.65 -12.72
CA LYS A 75 48.31 17.09 -12.94
C LYS A 75 47.37 17.80 -11.97
N PRO A 76 47.89 18.75 -11.16
CA PRO A 76 47.02 19.77 -10.60
C PRO A 76 46.21 20.35 -11.76
N PHE A 77 44.91 20.53 -11.56
CA PHE A 77 44.10 21.27 -12.51
C PHE A 77 44.72 22.67 -12.64
N VAL A 78 45.35 22.94 -13.78
CA VAL A 78 45.83 24.26 -14.15
C VAL A 78 44.71 24.85 -14.98
N ASN A 79 43.99 25.82 -14.41
CA ASN A 79 42.95 26.56 -15.11
C ASN A 79 43.59 27.35 -16.25
N THR A 80 43.70 26.75 -17.43
CA THR A 80 43.97 27.50 -18.63
C THR A 80 42.63 28.10 -19.03
N GLY A 81 42.55 29.41 -19.31
CA GLY A 81 41.29 30.10 -19.61
C GLY A 81 40.52 29.58 -20.84
N GLU A 82 41.00 28.49 -21.45
CA GLU A 82 40.39 27.72 -22.53
C GLU A 82 39.67 26.44 -22.03
N ASP A 83 39.85 26.03 -20.78
CA ASP A 83 39.23 24.82 -20.19
C ASP A 83 37.72 24.98 -19.93
N PHE A 84 37.23 26.22 -19.94
CA PHE A 84 35.81 26.53 -19.85
C PHE A 84 35.32 27.07 -21.20
N PRO A 85 34.30 26.46 -21.84
CA PRO A 85 33.74 27.02 -23.05
C PRO A 85 33.18 28.41 -22.73
N VAL A 86 33.79 29.43 -23.33
CA VAL A 86 33.17 30.77 -23.40
C VAL A 86 31.84 30.56 -24.10
N LEU A 87 30.74 30.93 -23.44
CA LEU A 87 29.39 30.89 -24.01
C LEU A 87 29.27 31.97 -25.10
N VAL A 88 29.93 31.73 -26.24
CA VAL A 88 29.65 32.45 -27.48
C VAL A 88 28.17 32.23 -27.75
N HIS A 89 27.45 33.32 -28.01
CA HIS A 89 25.99 33.41 -28.05
C HIS A 89 25.31 32.63 -29.21
N SER A 90 25.63 31.35 -29.37
CA SER A 90 25.04 30.42 -30.33
C SER A 90 24.41 29.21 -29.63
N THR A 91 23.84 29.38 -28.43
CA THR A 91 22.97 28.38 -27.79
C THR A 91 21.50 28.59 -28.17
N GLN A 92 21.23 28.81 -29.47
CA GLN A 92 19.91 28.56 -30.04
C GLN A 92 20.04 27.31 -30.91
N ALA A 93 19.28 26.28 -30.54
CA ALA A 93 19.17 24.99 -31.23
C ALA A 93 20.34 24.02 -31.04
N GLN A 94 20.41 23.39 -29.86
CA GLN A 94 20.60 21.94 -29.73
C GLN A 94 20.46 21.55 -28.25
N ILE A 95 19.22 21.53 -27.76
CA ILE A 95 18.91 20.75 -26.55
C ILE A 95 19.14 19.28 -26.94
N PRO A 96 20.02 18.53 -26.26
CA PRO A 96 20.24 17.13 -26.55
C PRO A 96 18.90 16.37 -26.51
N THR A 97 18.61 15.60 -27.55
CA THR A 97 17.35 14.83 -27.69
C THR A 97 17.05 13.96 -26.46
N ALA A 98 18.09 13.57 -25.71
CA ALA A 98 17.99 12.86 -24.43
C ALA A 98 17.17 13.60 -23.35
N TRP A 99 17.20 14.94 -23.31
CA TRP A 99 16.39 15.72 -22.36
C TRP A 99 14.90 15.73 -22.71
N ASN A 100 14.54 15.51 -23.99
CA ASN A 100 13.15 15.44 -24.41
C ASN A 100 12.55 14.04 -24.17
N ASN A 101 13.39 12.99 -24.08
CA ASN A 101 12.96 11.63 -23.78
C ASN A 101 12.50 11.43 -22.33
N GLN A 102 13.02 12.22 -21.38
CA GLN A 102 12.52 12.22 -19.98
C GLN A 102 11.05 12.61 -19.87
N LYS A 103 10.52 13.44 -20.78
CA LYS A 103 9.08 13.76 -20.81
C LYS A 103 8.22 12.57 -21.27
N LYS A 104 8.73 11.76 -22.19
CA LYS A 104 8.04 10.56 -22.68
C LYS A 104 8.01 9.46 -21.63
N GLU A 105 9.15 9.14 -21.02
CA GLU A 105 9.24 8.14 -19.94
C GLU A 105 8.37 8.52 -18.75
N ASN A 106 8.38 9.80 -18.34
CA ASN A 106 7.50 10.27 -17.27
C ASN A 106 6.02 10.17 -17.64
N SER A 107 5.64 10.37 -18.92
CA SER A 107 4.25 10.25 -19.36
C SER A 107 3.75 8.79 -19.37
N GLU A 108 4.62 7.85 -19.72
CA GLU A 108 4.30 6.42 -19.70
C GLU A 108 4.19 5.90 -18.27
N LEU A 109 5.07 6.34 -17.37
CA LEU A 109 4.96 6.08 -15.93
C LEU A 109 3.67 6.65 -15.33
N LEU A 110 3.30 7.89 -15.69
CA LEU A 110 2.05 8.51 -15.22
C LEU A 110 0.81 7.74 -15.71
N ASN A 111 0.80 7.33 -16.98
CA ASN A 111 -0.27 6.50 -17.53
C ASN A 111 -0.32 5.12 -16.86
N GLY A 112 0.83 4.52 -16.55
CA GLY A 112 0.93 3.28 -15.78
C GLY A 112 0.34 3.41 -14.38
N LEU A 113 0.69 4.48 -13.67
CA LEU A 113 0.16 4.78 -12.33
C LEU A 113 -1.35 5.04 -12.35
N GLN A 114 -1.88 5.75 -13.36
CA GLN A 114 -3.32 5.94 -13.51
C GLN A 114 -4.07 4.63 -13.76
N LYS A 115 -3.52 3.73 -14.59
CA LYS A 115 -4.09 2.40 -14.80
C LYS A 115 -4.10 1.58 -13.51
N ILE A 116 -2.99 1.57 -12.76
CA ILE A 116 -2.90 0.89 -11.46
C ILE A 116 -3.94 1.44 -10.50
N ASN A 117 -4.10 2.77 -10.43
CA ASN A 117 -5.10 3.39 -9.56
C ASN A 117 -6.54 3.00 -9.96
N GLY A 118 -6.82 2.92 -11.27
CA GLY A 118 -8.09 2.41 -11.78
C GLY A 118 -8.35 0.95 -11.37
N SER A 119 -7.34 0.08 -11.51
CA SER A 119 -7.42 -1.32 -11.09
C SER A 119 -7.58 -1.47 -9.58
N MET A 120 -6.90 -0.66 -8.76
CA MET A 120 -7.06 -0.68 -7.31
C MET A 120 -8.46 -0.24 -6.88
N ASN A 121 -9.04 0.76 -7.54
CA ASN A 121 -10.43 1.15 -7.27
C ASN A 121 -11.41 0.04 -7.64
N GLY A 122 -11.18 -0.68 -8.75
CA GLY A 122 -11.95 -1.87 -9.11
C GLY A 122 -11.86 -2.95 -8.03
N LEU A 123 -10.63 -3.30 -7.62
CA LEU A 123 -10.41 -4.27 -6.54
C LEU A 123 -11.07 -3.88 -5.22
N ARG A 124 -11.07 -2.58 -4.88
CA ARG A 124 -11.75 -2.10 -3.68
C ARG A 124 -13.26 -2.36 -3.73
N ILE A 125 -13.88 -2.10 -4.88
CA ILE A 125 -15.31 -2.36 -5.09
C ILE A 125 -15.60 -3.86 -5.00
N ASP A 126 -14.76 -4.70 -5.61
CA ASP A 126 -14.93 -6.16 -5.56
C ASP A 126 -14.83 -6.69 -4.12
N ILE A 127 -13.88 -6.17 -3.33
CA ILE A 127 -13.75 -6.51 -1.90
C ILE A 127 -14.99 -6.09 -1.11
N GLU A 128 -15.55 -4.90 -1.36
CA GLU A 128 -16.78 -4.45 -0.71
C GLU A 128 -17.98 -5.33 -1.06
N VAL A 129 -18.10 -5.77 -2.32
CA VAL A 129 -19.18 -6.67 -2.77
C VAL A 129 -19.03 -8.05 -2.12
N LEU A 130 -17.82 -8.63 -2.15
CA LEU A 130 -17.53 -9.92 -1.51
C LEU A 130 -17.81 -9.87 0.00
N GLY A 131 -17.43 -8.78 0.68
CA GLY A 131 -17.71 -8.59 2.10
C GLY A 131 -19.20 -8.62 2.42
N LYS A 132 -20.04 -7.96 1.60
CA LYS A 132 -21.50 -8.00 1.75
C LYS A 132 -22.07 -9.40 1.53
N GLN A 133 -21.60 -10.11 0.50
CA GLN A 133 -22.02 -11.48 0.23
C GLN A 133 -21.66 -12.43 1.38
N LEU A 134 -20.47 -12.27 1.97
CA LEU A 134 -20.03 -13.09 3.10
C LEU A 134 -20.96 -12.92 4.32
N ILE A 135 -21.30 -11.66 4.65
CA ILE A 135 -22.23 -11.34 5.74
C ILE A 135 -23.61 -11.96 5.48
N GLU A 136 -24.07 -11.94 4.23
CA GLU A 136 -25.36 -12.51 3.86
C GLU A 136 -25.37 -14.04 3.99
N GLU A 137 -24.31 -14.72 3.53
CA GLU A 137 -24.14 -16.17 3.69
C GLU A 137 -24.04 -16.58 5.17
N ASP A 138 -23.25 -15.87 5.98
CA ASP A 138 -23.17 -16.12 7.44
C ASP A 138 -24.54 -16.01 8.11
N SER A 139 -25.37 -15.07 7.67
CA SER A 139 -26.73 -14.91 8.20
C SER A 139 -27.64 -16.09 7.83
N LYS A 140 -27.48 -16.67 6.63
CA LYS A 140 -28.23 -17.86 6.20
C LYS A 140 -27.82 -19.09 7.00
N ILE A 141 -26.51 -19.30 7.21
CA ILE A 141 -25.97 -20.40 8.01
C ILE A 141 -26.49 -20.30 9.44
N LEU A 142 -26.42 -19.11 10.06
CA LEU A 142 -26.93 -18.90 11.41
C LEU A 142 -28.43 -19.24 11.56
N ASN A 143 -29.23 -18.91 10.54
CA ASN A 143 -30.65 -19.24 10.54
C ASN A 143 -30.92 -20.74 10.38
N GLN A 144 -30.11 -21.45 9.56
CA GLN A 144 -30.18 -22.90 9.48
C GLN A 144 -29.80 -23.58 10.79
N ASP A 145 -28.73 -23.14 11.45
CA ASP A 145 -28.30 -23.69 12.74
C ASP A 145 -29.39 -23.53 13.81
N LYS A 146 -30.08 -22.38 13.85
CA LYS A 146 -31.22 -22.17 14.74
C LYS A 146 -32.35 -23.16 14.48
N LEU A 147 -32.67 -23.43 13.21
CA LEU A 147 -33.71 -24.39 12.84
C LEU A 147 -33.33 -25.81 13.24
N ILE A 148 -32.08 -26.21 13.00
CA ILE A 148 -31.56 -27.52 13.39
C ILE A 148 -31.63 -27.69 14.91
N HIS A 149 -31.20 -26.67 15.67
CA HIS A 149 -31.27 -26.69 17.13
C HIS A 149 -32.71 -26.80 17.64
N GLN A 150 -33.66 -26.10 17.02
CA GLN A 150 -35.07 -26.20 17.37
C GLN A 150 -35.62 -27.62 17.08
N GLN A 151 -35.26 -28.22 15.94
CA GLN A 151 -35.64 -29.59 15.61
C GLN A 151 -35.06 -30.59 16.62
N GLN A 152 -33.80 -30.42 17.03
CA GLN A 152 -33.16 -31.25 18.06
C GLN A 152 -33.90 -31.16 19.39
N GLN A 153 -34.29 -29.95 19.82
CA GLN A 153 -35.09 -29.76 21.04
C GLN A 153 -36.45 -30.48 20.96
N ASN A 154 -37.13 -30.40 19.82
CA ASN A 154 -38.39 -31.11 19.60
C ASN A 154 -38.21 -32.63 19.65
N ILE A 155 -37.15 -33.17 19.05
CA ILE A 155 -36.83 -34.61 19.10
C ILE A 155 -36.60 -35.07 20.54
N VAL A 156 -35.83 -34.32 21.33
CA VAL A 156 -35.59 -34.63 22.75
C VAL A 156 -36.90 -34.64 23.55
N LEU A 157 -37.79 -33.68 23.31
CA LEU A 157 -39.12 -33.63 23.93
C LEU A 157 -39.94 -34.89 23.62
N VAL A 158 -39.98 -35.30 22.35
CA VAL A 158 -40.69 -36.49 21.90
C VAL A 158 -40.10 -37.75 22.54
N ILE A 159 -38.76 -37.88 22.60
CA ILE A 159 -38.09 -38.99 23.27
C ILE A 159 -38.49 -39.06 24.75
N ASN A 160 -38.51 -37.92 25.45
CA ASN A 160 -38.91 -37.87 26.87
C ASN A 160 -40.38 -38.28 27.08
N GLN A 161 -41.27 -37.89 26.17
CA GLN A 161 -42.67 -38.32 26.19
C GLN A 161 -42.79 -39.84 26.00
N PHE A 162 -42.09 -40.41 25.01
CA PHE A 162 -42.07 -41.85 24.79
C PHE A 162 -41.51 -42.61 26.00
N GLN A 163 -40.42 -42.13 26.61
CA GLN A 163 -39.87 -42.74 27.83
C GLN A 163 -40.88 -42.73 28.97
N THR A 164 -41.67 -41.66 29.12
CA THR A 164 -42.72 -41.56 30.14
C THR A 164 -43.82 -42.59 29.90
N ILE A 165 -44.30 -42.70 28.65
CA ILE A 165 -45.32 -43.68 28.27
C ILE A 165 -44.82 -45.11 28.52
N ILE A 166 -43.59 -45.44 28.12
CA ILE A 166 -43.00 -46.77 28.33
C ILE A 166 -42.92 -47.10 29.82
N LYS A 167 -42.51 -46.15 30.67
CA LYS A 167 -42.49 -46.35 32.12
C LYS A 167 -43.88 -46.64 32.67
N SER A 168 -44.87 -45.81 32.34
CA SER A 168 -46.26 -46.01 32.80
C SER A 168 -46.83 -47.37 32.35
N LEU A 169 -46.54 -47.79 31.11
CA LEU A 169 -46.96 -49.10 30.61
C LEU A 169 -46.28 -50.25 31.36
N THR A 170 -44.97 -50.12 31.64
CA THR A 170 -44.21 -51.13 32.37
C THR A 170 -44.73 -51.29 33.81
N GLU A 171 -45.05 -50.18 34.47
CA GLU A 171 -45.66 -50.17 35.81
C GLU A 171 -47.04 -50.85 35.80
N ALA A 172 -47.90 -50.49 34.85
CA ALA A 172 -49.22 -51.09 34.70
C ALA A 172 -49.16 -52.60 34.44
N MET A 173 -48.21 -53.05 33.62
CA MET A 173 -47.96 -54.47 33.37
C MET A 173 -47.54 -55.21 34.65
N HIS A 174 -46.63 -54.63 35.44
CA HIS A 174 -46.22 -55.20 36.72
C HIS A 174 -47.38 -55.30 37.72
N GLU A 175 -48.24 -54.30 37.78
CA GLU A 175 -49.44 -54.34 38.64
C GLU A 175 -50.41 -55.45 38.22
N LEU A 176 -50.62 -55.65 36.91
CA LEU A 176 -51.47 -56.70 36.39
C LEU A 176 -50.93 -58.09 36.73
N ASP A 177 -49.63 -58.33 36.52
CA ASP A 177 -48.97 -59.61 36.85
C ASP A 177 -49.03 -59.92 38.36
N ASN A 178 -48.86 -58.90 39.20
CA ASN A 178 -49.00 -59.05 40.64
C ASN A 178 -50.44 -59.36 41.08
N LYS A 179 -51.45 -58.85 40.37
CA LYS A 179 -52.87 -59.15 40.63
C LYS A 179 -53.23 -60.56 40.18
N THR A 180 -52.73 -61.03 39.04
CA THR A 180 -53.00 -62.39 38.56
C THR A 180 -52.33 -63.46 39.42
N LYS A 181 -51.12 -63.21 39.96
CA LYS A 181 -50.43 -64.13 40.88
C LYS A 181 -51.06 -64.26 42.27
N LYS A 182 -51.97 -63.34 42.66
CA LYS A 182 -52.67 -63.36 43.95
C LYS A 182 -54.05 -64.06 43.90
N ARG A 183 -54.47 -64.55 42.74
CA ARG A 183 -55.65 -65.42 42.57
C ARG A 183 -55.22 -66.87 42.47
#